data_AF-A0A5C5RMV0-F1
#
_entry.id   AF-A0A5C5RMV0-F1
#
_cell.length_a   1.000
_cell.length_b   1.000
_cell.length_c   1.000
_cell.angle_alpha   90.00
_cell.angle_beta   90.00
_cell.angle_gamma   90.00
#
_symmetry.space_group_name_H-M   'P 1'
#
loop_
_entity.id
_entity.type
_entity.pdbx_description
1 polymer ?
#
loop_
_entity_poly.entity_id
_entity_poly.type
_entity_poly.pdbx_seq_one_letter_code
_entity_poly.pdbx_strand_id
1 'polypeptide(L)' 'MIAPDDIANRFDFHPATTQEKRDAHTSIRQIVRRAADAINEQVPDGREKATAITKLEEAMMWANAGLARANEEG' A
#
# COMPACT_ATOMS: atom_id res chain seq x y z
N MET A 1 -4.32 20.55 -8.98
CA MET A 1 -3.75 20.56 -7.63
C MET A 1 -4.46 19.45 -6.88
N ILE A 2 -3.79 18.33 -6.61
CA ILE A 2 -4.42 17.15 -5.98
C ILE A 2 -4.55 17.45 -4.49
N ALA A 3 -5.77 17.37 -3.96
CA ALA A 3 -6.07 17.68 -2.57
C ALA A 3 -5.53 16.58 -1.62
N PRO A 4 -5.12 16.91 -0.38
CA PRO A 4 -4.60 15.94 0.59
C PRO A 4 -5.55 14.77 0.89
N ASP A 5 -6.86 14.99 0.75
CA ASP A 5 -7.91 14.01 1.04
C ASP A 5 -8.00 12.86 0.03
N ASP A 6 -7.43 13.01 -1.17
CA ASP A 6 -7.47 11.96 -2.21
C ASP A 6 -6.49 10.81 -1.88
N ILE A 7 -5.42 11.12 -1.14
CA ILE A 7 -4.51 10.11 -0.60
C ILE A 7 -5.16 9.39 0.57
N ALA A 8 -5.93 10.05 1.44
CA ALA A 8 -6.58 9.37 2.56
C ALA A 8 -7.60 8.31 2.08
N ASN A 9 -8.40 8.63 1.06
CA ASN A 9 -9.42 7.71 0.53
C ASN A 9 -8.86 6.54 -0.30
N ARG A 10 -7.71 6.71 -0.97
CA ARG A 10 -7.06 5.60 -1.70
C ARG A 10 -6.58 4.48 -0.78
N PHE A 11 -6.37 4.77 0.50
CA PHE A 11 -5.86 3.82 1.49
C PHE A 11 -6.90 3.36 2.50
N ASP A 12 -8.13 3.90 2.45
CA ASP A 12 -9.13 3.60 3.47
C ASP A 12 -9.65 2.15 3.31
N PHE A 13 -9.58 1.42 4.42
CA PHE A 13 -9.67 -0.03 4.48
C PHE A 13 -10.92 -0.41 5.26
N HIS A 14 -11.82 -1.20 4.66
CA HIS A 14 -12.91 -1.85 5.40
C HIS A 14 -12.31 -2.94 6.31
N PRO A 15 -12.37 -2.81 7.65
CA PRO A 15 -11.73 -3.77 8.53
C PRO A 15 -12.53 -5.07 8.62
N ALA A 16 -11.94 -6.18 8.17
CA ALA A 16 -12.42 -7.52 8.48
C ALA A 16 -12.22 -7.81 9.99
N THR A 17 -13.26 -8.32 10.64
CA THR A 17 -13.50 -8.38 12.09
C THR A 17 -12.72 -9.45 12.87
N THR A 18 -11.50 -9.81 12.48
CA THR A 18 -10.68 -10.81 13.21
C THR A 18 -9.29 -10.28 13.56
N GLN A 19 -8.94 -10.33 14.84
CA GLN A 19 -7.68 -9.79 15.40
C GLN A 19 -6.44 -10.43 14.76
N GLU A 20 -6.49 -11.72 14.42
CA GLU A 20 -5.38 -12.42 13.72
C GLU A 20 -5.16 -11.95 12.28
N LYS A 21 -6.22 -11.50 11.58
CA LYS A 21 -6.08 -10.95 10.21
C LYS A 21 -5.57 -9.51 10.21
N ARG A 22 -5.64 -8.80 11.34
CA ARG A 22 -5.09 -7.44 11.46
C ARG A 22 -3.57 -7.45 11.35
N ASP A 23 -2.87 -8.35 12.05
CA ASP A 23 -1.41 -8.33 12.09
C ASP A 23 -0.76 -8.72 10.74
N ALA A 24 -1.38 -9.62 9.97
CA ALA A 24 -0.89 -10.01 8.65
C ALA A 24 -1.12 -8.92 7.58
N HIS A 25 -2.32 -8.32 7.53
CA HIS A 25 -2.68 -7.29 6.53
C HIS A 25 -2.05 -5.93 6.83
N THR A 26 -1.72 -5.65 8.10
CA THR A 26 -1.00 -4.45 8.50
C THR A 26 0.46 -4.44 8.02
N SER A 27 1.07 -5.60 7.71
CA SER A 27 2.50 -5.69 7.37
C SER A 27 2.83 -5.12 5.97
N ILE A 28 2.16 -5.57 4.91
CA ILE A 28 2.50 -5.19 3.52
C ILE A 28 2.22 -3.72 3.24
N ARG A 29 1.08 -3.19 3.70
CA ARG A 29 0.76 -1.77 3.52
C ARG A 29 1.79 -0.87 4.21
N GLN A 30 2.25 -1.25 5.41
CA GLN A 30 3.28 -0.50 6.12
C GLN A 30 4.65 -0.60 5.44
N ILE A 31 5.03 -1.79 4.94
CA ILE A 31 6.30 -1.99 4.21
C ILE A 31 6.33 -1.12 2.95
N VAL A 32 5.27 -1.16 2.15
CA VAL A 32 5.18 -0.38 0.91
C VAL A 32 5.19 1.12 1.20
N ARG A 33 4.46 1.56 2.24
CA ARG A 33 4.48 2.96 2.67
C ARG A 33 5.89 3.43 3.03
N ARG A 34 6.62 2.67 3.85
CA ARG A 34 8.01 3.01 4.22
C ARG A 34 8.93 3.10 3.00
N ALA A 35 8.75 2.21 2.02
CA ALA A 35 9.52 2.25 0.77
C ALA A 35 9.16 3.49 -0.07
N ALA A 36 7.88 3.85 -0.15
CA ALA A 36 7.43 5.05 -0.85
C ALA A 36 7.96 6.33 -0.18
N ASP A 37 7.94 6.40 1.15
CA ASP A 37 8.50 7.52 1.92
C ASP A 37 10.01 7.69 1.63
N ALA A 38 10.77 6.59 1.64
CA ALA A 38 12.20 6.60 1.33
C ALA A 38 12.50 7.06 -0.11
N ILE A 39 11.68 6.64 -1.09
CA ILE A 39 11.79 7.09 -2.48
C ILE A 39 11.46 8.57 -2.59
N ASN A 40 10.43 9.03 -1.88
CA ASN A 40 10.02 10.43 -1.91
C ASN A 40 11.10 11.36 -1.34
N GLU A 41 11.81 10.91 -0.30
CA GLU A 41 12.90 11.66 0.34
C GLU A 41 14.20 11.67 -0.49
N GLN A 42 14.57 10.53 -1.08
CA GLN A 42 15.89 10.37 -1.72
C GLN A 42 15.92 10.66 -3.22
N VAL A 43 14.78 10.51 -3.91
CA VAL A 43 14.71 10.73 -5.36
C VAL A 43 14.26 12.17 -5.62
N PRO A 44 14.87 12.91 -6.57
CA PRO A 44 14.33 14.20 -7.00
C PRO A 44 12.94 14.09 -7.63
N ASP A 45 12.19 15.18 -7.63
CA ASP A 45 10.89 15.21 -8.30
C ASP A 45 11.06 15.02 -9.81
N GLY A 46 10.29 14.09 -10.36
CA GLY A 46 10.44 13.69 -11.75
C GLY A 46 9.57 12.48 -12.12
N ARG A 47 9.66 12.08 -13.39
CA ARG A 47 8.91 10.94 -13.94
C ARG A 47 9.30 9.64 -13.24
N GLU A 48 10.57 9.50 -12.88
CA GLU A 48 11.16 8.33 -12.25
C GLU A 48 10.58 8.11 -10.85
N LYS A 49 10.51 9.16 -10.02
CA LYS A 49 9.86 9.11 -8.70
C LYS A 49 8.40 8.70 -8.83
N ALA A 50 7.64 9.38 -9.69
CA ALA A 50 6.23 9.09 -9.89
C ALA A 50 6.01 7.64 -10.34
N THR A 51 6.82 7.16 -11.30
CA THR A 51 6.76 5.79 -11.81
C THR A 51 7.08 4.78 -10.70
N ALA A 52 8.09 5.04 -9.88
CA ALA A 52 8.49 4.15 -8.79
C ALA A 52 7.38 4.03 -7.73
N ILE A 53 6.75 5.15 -7.34
CA ILE A 53 5.63 5.16 -6.40
C ILE A 53 4.44 4.38 -6.98
N THR A 54 4.07 4.61 -8.25
CA THR A 54 2.98 3.86 -8.90
C THR A 54 3.26 2.35 -8.94
N LYS A 55 4.50 1.94 -9.17
CA LYS A 55 4.87 0.51 -9.17
C LYS A 55 4.83 -0.11 -7.78
N LEU A 56 5.15 0.66 -6.74
CA LEU A 56 4.97 0.23 -5.36
C LEU A 56 3.48 0.04 -5.01
N GLU A 57 2.60 0.93 -5.46
CA GLU A 57 1.15 0.79 -5.28
C GLU A 57 0.62 -0.49 -5.97
N GLU A 58 1.05 -0.75 -7.21
CA GLU A 58 0.69 -1.97 -7.95
C GLU A 58 1.18 -3.23 -7.22
N ALA A 59 2.42 -3.23 -6.73
CA ALA A 59 2.97 -4.34 -5.95
C ALA A 59 2.15 -4.60 -4.66
N MET A 60 1.74 -3.54 -3.97
CA MET A 60 0.88 -3.64 -2.78
C MET A 60 -0.46 -4.30 -3.09
N MET A 61 -1.09 -3.90 -4.20
CA MET A 61 -2.37 -4.47 -4.61
C MET A 61 -2.27 -5.98 -4.85
N TRP A 62 -1.26 -6.42 -5.61
CA TRP A 62 -1.05 -7.85 -5.89
C TRP A 62 -0.70 -8.66 -4.65
N ALA A 63 0.13 -8.12 -3.75
CA ALA A 63 0.48 -8.77 -2.50
C ALA A 63 -0.75 -8.95 -1.59
N ASN A 64 -1.57 -7.90 -1.43
CA ASN A 64 -2.81 -7.97 -0.66
C ASN A 64 -3.81 -8.96 -1.29
N ALA A 65 -3.91 -8.99 -2.62
CA ALA A 65 -4.78 -9.95 -3.30
C ALA A 65 -4.30 -11.40 -3.11
N GLY A 66 -2.99 -11.64 -3.08
CA GLY A 66 -2.41 -12.95 -2.76
C GLY A 66 -2.76 -13.40 -1.33
N LEU A 67 -2.60 -12.49 -0.36
CA LEU A 67 -2.99 -12.75 1.03
C LEU A 67 -4.50 -12.99 1.19
N ALA A 68 -5.34 -12.25 0.45
CA ALA A 68 -6.78 -12.45 0.49
C ALA A 68 -7.15 -13.87 0.01
N ARG A 69 -6.65 -14.28 -1.15
CA ARG A 69 -6.91 -15.62 -1.71
C ARG A 69 -6.45 -16.75 -0.78
N ALA A 70 -5.24 -16.65 -0.23
CA ALA A 70 -4.72 -17.65 0.71
C ALA A 70 -5.56 -17.76 2.01
N ASN A 71 -6.23 -16.69 2.42
CA ASN A 71 -7.07 -16.64 3.61
C ASN A 71 -8.55 -16.99 3.36
N GLU A 72 -8.96 -17.14 2.10
CA GLU A 72 -10.31 -17.59 1.68
C GLU A 72 -10.36 -19.11 1.45
N GLU A 73 -9.22 -19.74 1.20
CA GLU A 73 -9.07 -21.19 1.01
C GLU A 73 -8.81 -21.97 2.32
N GLY A 74 -8.79 -21.28 3.47
CA GLY A 74 -8.50 -21.85 4.80
C GLY A 74 -9.70 -21.95 5.73
#